data_AF-A0A2K4I0X3-F1
#
_entry.id   AF-A0A2K4I0X3-F1
#
_cell.length_a   1.000
_cell.length_b   1.000
_cell.length_c   1.000
_cell.angle_alpha   90.00
_cell.angle_beta   90.00
_cell.angle_gamma   90.00
#
_symmetry.space_group_name_H-M   'P 1'
#
loop_
_entity.id
_entity.type
_entity.pdbx_description
1 polymer ?
#
loop_
_entity_poly.entity_id
_entity_poly.type
_entity_poly.pdbx_seq_one_letter_code
_entity_poly.pdbx_strand_id
1 'polypeptide(L)'
;REGQADDKTSCWLRVSSAWAGAQYGGIAIPRIGMEVLVTFLEGDPDQPLISGCLYHKENTVPYELPANKTRSTFKTLSSMGGSGYNELRIEDKKGQEQIFLHAQRDWDENIEHDQKIRVGNERHDTVEKNSYTEFKAEEHHTVFEDRKVEAQANDHLTVGVNQHIKIGTGQFIDAGQEIHLDSGIKVVLEAGAELTLIGGGSFIKIDAAGVTMSGPVININSGGSPGSGTGAAAVLPVPPKPADTAPVGQTLGNAPVNTAAPRKTSEKGKEALIVDVWGDPDLGSQLQLLGPEDKA
;
A
#
# COMPACT_ATOMS: atom_id res chain seq x y z
N ARG A 1 -50.36 23.70 -17.34
CA ARG A 1 -50.65 25.04 -16.78
C ARG A 1 -51.08 24.96 -15.32
N GLU A 2 -51.76 23.89 -14.91
CA GLU A 2 -52.23 23.69 -13.52
C GLU A 2 -51.24 22.91 -12.63
N GLY A 3 -50.22 22.26 -13.20
CA GLY A 3 -49.19 21.54 -12.45
C GLY A 3 -48.33 22.47 -11.59
N GLN A 4 -47.95 22.00 -10.39
CA GLN A 4 -47.26 22.78 -9.37
C GLN A 4 -45.72 22.63 -9.40
N ALA A 5 -45.18 21.89 -10.38
CA ALA A 5 -43.75 21.57 -10.51
C ALA A 5 -43.18 20.83 -9.29
N ASP A 6 -43.96 19.89 -8.77
CA ASP A 6 -43.68 19.04 -7.62
C ASP A 6 -43.79 17.53 -7.98
N ASP A 7 -43.64 16.67 -6.97
CA ASP A 7 -43.72 15.21 -7.09
C ASP A 7 -45.11 14.68 -7.49
N LYS A 8 -46.14 15.53 -7.52
CA LYS A 8 -47.52 15.19 -7.92
C LYS A 8 -47.89 15.71 -9.30
N THR A 9 -46.96 16.38 -9.98
CA THR A 9 -47.20 17.04 -11.26
C THR A 9 -47.39 16.04 -12.42
N SER A 10 -46.88 14.81 -12.29
CA SER A 10 -47.06 13.73 -13.28
C SER A 10 -47.12 12.36 -12.63
N CYS A 11 -47.41 11.33 -13.43
CA CYS A 11 -47.12 9.94 -13.06
C CYS A 11 -45.61 9.67 -13.09
N TRP A 12 -45.20 8.46 -12.72
CA TRP A 12 -43.83 7.98 -12.91
C TRP A 12 -43.58 7.63 -14.38
N LEU A 13 -42.52 8.21 -14.95
CA LEU A 13 -42.10 7.94 -16.32
C LEU A 13 -40.88 7.01 -16.32
N ARG A 14 -40.84 6.10 -17.29
CA ARG A 14 -39.61 5.34 -17.60
C ARG A 14 -38.62 6.26 -18.31
N VAL A 15 -37.33 5.95 -18.16
CA VAL A 15 -36.22 6.67 -18.81
C VAL A 15 -35.49 5.70 -19.72
N SER A 16 -35.26 6.12 -20.97
CA SER A 16 -34.42 5.40 -21.92
C SER A 16 -32.96 5.42 -21.45
N SER A 17 -32.33 4.25 -21.45
CA SER A 17 -30.88 4.08 -21.21
C SER A 17 -30.19 3.68 -22.51
N ALA A 18 -28.93 4.09 -22.69
CA ALA A 18 -28.14 3.71 -23.86
C ALA A 18 -27.91 2.19 -23.98
N TRP A 19 -27.86 1.48 -22.85
CA TRP A 19 -27.72 0.02 -22.79
C TRP A 19 -28.40 -0.51 -21.52
N ALA A 20 -29.36 -1.42 -21.65
CA ALA A 20 -30.13 -1.96 -20.52
C ALA A 20 -30.35 -3.47 -20.66
N GLY A 21 -29.88 -4.23 -19.67
CA GLY A 21 -30.08 -5.68 -19.55
C GLY A 21 -30.55 -6.08 -18.15
N ALA A 22 -30.69 -7.39 -17.92
CA ALA A 22 -31.07 -7.93 -16.61
C ALA A 22 -29.92 -7.73 -15.60
N GLN A 23 -29.98 -6.66 -14.81
CA GLN A 23 -29.00 -6.28 -13.79
C GLN A 23 -27.61 -5.87 -14.34
N TYR A 24 -27.52 -5.40 -15.58
CA TYR A 24 -26.32 -4.78 -16.15
C TYR A 24 -26.69 -3.70 -17.18
N GLY A 25 -25.78 -2.76 -17.45
CA GLY A 25 -25.97 -1.70 -18.45
C GLY A 25 -25.52 -0.33 -17.95
N GLY A 26 -25.93 0.72 -18.66
CA GLY A 26 -25.67 2.12 -18.30
C GLY A 26 -26.90 2.77 -17.67
N ILE A 27 -26.70 3.51 -16.58
CA ILE A 27 -27.76 4.29 -15.92
C ILE A 27 -27.28 5.69 -15.57
N ALA A 28 -28.00 6.69 -16.05
CA ALA A 28 -27.80 8.10 -15.71
C ALA A 28 -29.17 8.73 -15.44
N ILE A 29 -29.53 8.87 -14.17
CA ILE A 29 -30.86 9.32 -13.76
C ILE A 29 -30.95 10.84 -13.97
N PRO A 30 -31.93 11.35 -14.75
CA PRO A 30 -32.18 12.78 -14.86
C PRO A 30 -32.44 13.38 -13.48
N ARG A 31 -31.79 14.50 -13.16
CA ARG A 31 -31.94 15.20 -11.89
C ARG A 31 -32.98 16.31 -12.01
N ILE A 32 -33.52 16.73 -10.86
CA ILE A 32 -34.46 17.85 -10.78
C ILE A 32 -33.83 19.09 -11.45
N GLY A 33 -34.58 19.72 -12.35
CA GLY A 33 -34.16 20.89 -13.11
C GLY A 33 -33.52 20.61 -14.47
N MET A 34 -33.23 19.35 -14.82
CA MET A 34 -32.76 18.98 -16.16
C MET A 34 -33.91 19.01 -17.18
N GLU A 35 -33.61 19.44 -18.41
CA GLU A 35 -34.53 19.35 -19.53
C GLU A 35 -34.48 17.95 -20.16
N VAL A 36 -35.65 17.35 -20.37
CA VAL A 36 -35.81 16.00 -20.92
C VAL A 36 -36.71 15.99 -22.14
N LEU A 37 -36.43 15.09 -23.07
CA LEU A 37 -37.29 14.76 -24.20
C LEU A 37 -38.29 13.70 -23.77
N VAL A 38 -39.59 14.00 -23.87
CA VAL A 38 -40.68 13.04 -23.61
C VAL A 38 -41.25 12.58 -24.95
N THR A 39 -41.36 11.26 -25.10
CA THR A 39 -41.98 10.58 -26.24
C THR A 39 -43.19 9.80 -25.75
N PHE A 40 -44.19 9.67 -26.60
CA PHE A 40 -45.46 9.01 -26.31
C PHE A 40 -45.56 7.72 -27.13
N LEU A 41 -45.77 6.59 -26.47
CA LEU A 41 -45.85 5.29 -27.14
C LEU A 41 -47.07 5.26 -28.07
N GLU A 42 -46.87 4.92 -29.35
CA GLU A 42 -47.91 4.97 -30.39
C GLU A 42 -48.63 6.34 -30.50
N GLY A 43 -48.00 7.41 -30.01
CA GLY A 43 -48.58 8.75 -29.96
C GLY A 43 -49.62 8.97 -28.85
N ASP A 44 -49.79 8.01 -27.92
CA ASP A 44 -50.74 8.10 -26.80
C ASP A 44 -50.21 9.02 -25.67
N PRO A 45 -50.85 10.20 -25.42
CA PRO A 45 -50.45 11.13 -24.37
C PRO A 45 -50.43 10.52 -22.96
N ASP A 46 -51.20 9.45 -22.73
CA ASP A 46 -51.30 8.76 -21.44
C ASP A 46 -50.18 7.72 -21.23
N GLN A 47 -49.32 7.50 -22.24
CA GLN A 47 -48.16 6.59 -22.18
C GLN A 47 -46.83 7.31 -22.44
N PRO A 48 -46.43 8.27 -21.58
CA PRO A 48 -45.17 8.99 -21.73
C PRO A 48 -43.94 8.17 -21.31
N LEU A 49 -42.82 8.45 -21.98
CA LEU A 49 -41.49 7.88 -21.77
C LEU A 49 -40.44 8.98 -21.98
N ILE A 50 -39.42 9.06 -21.14
CA ILE A 50 -38.27 9.94 -21.40
C ILE A 50 -37.31 9.26 -22.39
N SER A 51 -37.02 9.92 -23.51
CA SER A 51 -36.16 9.41 -24.58
C SER A 51 -34.79 10.09 -24.66
N GLY A 52 -34.56 11.19 -23.94
CA GLY A 52 -33.26 11.86 -23.88
C GLY A 52 -33.23 13.06 -22.94
N CYS A 53 -32.06 13.67 -22.79
CA CYS A 53 -31.83 14.91 -22.04
C CYS A 53 -31.16 15.94 -22.94
N LEU A 54 -31.46 17.22 -22.74
CA LEU A 54 -30.91 18.32 -23.53
C LEU A 54 -30.22 19.35 -22.65
N TYR A 55 -29.15 19.95 -23.19
CA TYR A 55 -28.57 21.17 -22.65
C TYR A 55 -29.31 22.38 -23.21
N HIS A 56 -29.41 23.43 -22.41
CA HIS A 56 -30.01 24.72 -22.76
C HIS A 56 -29.24 25.87 -22.12
N LYS A 57 -29.79 27.08 -22.12
CA LYS A 57 -29.08 28.29 -21.67
C LYS A 57 -28.71 28.26 -20.18
N GLU A 58 -29.56 27.71 -19.34
CA GLU A 58 -29.34 27.60 -17.89
C GLU A 58 -28.57 26.32 -17.53
N ASN A 59 -28.89 25.19 -18.18
CA ASN A 59 -28.12 23.95 -18.07
C ASN A 59 -27.15 23.85 -19.26
N THR A 60 -25.99 24.47 -19.12
CA THR A 60 -24.98 24.52 -20.20
C THR A 60 -24.17 23.24 -20.29
N VAL A 61 -23.55 23.03 -21.45
CA VAL A 61 -22.62 21.92 -21.70
C VAL A 61 -21.41 21.95 -20.74
N PRO A 62 -20.80 20.81 -20.39
CA PRO A 62 -19.71 20.76 -19.40
C PRO A 62 -18.44 21.52 -19.80
N TYR A 63 -18.25 21.73 -21.10
CA TYR A 63 -17.13 22.49 -21.67
C TYR A 63 -17.65 23.44 -22.73
N GLU A 64 -17.07 24.64 -22.78
CA GLU A 64 -17.47 25.68 -23.72
C GLU A 64 -17.35 25.19 -25.18
N LEU A 65 -18.41 25.38 -25.95
CA LEU A 65 -18.47 25.09 -27.38
C LEU A 65 -18.58 26.39 -28.18
N PRO A 66 -17.94 26.48 -29.36
CA PRO A 66 -17.26 25.41 -30.10
C PRO A 66 -15.77 25.21 -29.74
N ALA A 67 -15.24 25.94 -28.75
CA ALA A 67 -13.81 25.91 -28.40
C ALA A 67 -13.29 24.50 -28.08
N ASN A 68 -14.08 23.69 -27.36
CA ASN A 68 -13.71 22.34 -26.94
C ASN A 68 -14.45 21.24 -27.72
N LYS A 69 -14.72 21.48 -29.02
CA LYS A 69 -15.47 20.54 -29.88
C LYS A 69 -14.84 19.16 -30.08
N THR A 70 -13.58 18.97 -29.69
CA THR A 70 -12.82 17.71 -29.76
C THR A 70 -12.82 16.95 -28.43
N ARG A 71 -13.58 17.42 -27.43
CA ARG A 71 -13.70 16.73 -26.14
C ARG A 71 -14.95 15.88 -26.06
N SER A 72 -14.75 14.65 -25.60
CA SER A 72 -15.82 13.76 -25.15
C SER A 72 -15.71 13.61 -23.62
N THR A 73 -16.82 13.68 -22.89
CA THR A 73 -16.80 13.58 -21.43
C THR A 73 -18.00 12.84 -20.87
N PHE A 74 -17.77 12.09 -19.80
CA PHE A 74 -18.79 11.64 -18.86
C PHE A 74 -18.49 12.31 -17.51
N LYS A 75 -19.18 13.42 -17.23
CA LYS A 75 -18.98 14.24 -16.04
C LYS A 75 -20.21 14.19 -15.14
N THR A 76 -19.98 13.88 -13.87
CA THR A 76 -21.02 13.80 -12.83
C THR A 76 -20.98 15.02 -11.92
N LEU A 77 -21.93 15.14 -11.00
CA LEU A 77 -21.94 16.18 -9.98
C LEU A 77 -22.28 15.54 -8.63
N SER A 78 -21.57 15.87 -7.56
CA SER A 78 -21.90 15.39 -6.22
C SER A 78 -23.34 15.78 -5.83
N SER A 79 -23.98 14.98 -4.97
CA SER A 79 -25.35 15.24 -4.50
C SER A 79 -25.48 14.80 -3.04
N MET A 80 -26.24 15.48 -2.18
CA MET A 80 -26.94 16.76 -2.41
C MET A 80 -26.01 17.98 -2.23
N GLY A 81 -26.29 19.09 -2.92
CA GLY A 81 -25.56 20.37 -2.75
C GLY A 81 -24.15 20.41 -3.35
N GLY A 82 -23.89 19.63 -4.41
CA GLY A 82 -22.52 19.30 -4.83
C GLY A 82 -21.69 20.46 -5.38
N SER A 83 -20.52 20.65 -4.78
CA SER A 83 -19.40 21.46 -5.28
C SER A 83 -18.30 20.61 -5.98
N GLY A 84 -18.47 19.29 -6.06
CA GLY A 84 -17.49 18.34 -6.61
C GLY A 84 -18.02 17.47 -7.75
N TYR A 85 -17.14 16.75 -8.45
CA TYR A 85 -17.49 15.94 -9.62
C TYR A 85 -16.56 14.73 -9.81
N ASN A 86 -17.07 13.64 -10.38
CA ASN A 86 -16.24 12.60 -11.00
C ASN A 86 -16.30 12.77 -12.52
N GLU A 87 -15.20 12.50 -13.22
CA GLU A 87 -15.13 12.71 -14.67
C GLU A 87 -14.20 11.71 -15.38
N LEU A 88 -14.68 11.16 -16.49
CA LEU A 88 -13.84 10.60 -17.55
C LEU A 88 -13.93 11.54 -18.77
N ARG A 89 -12.79 12.07 -19.21
CA ARG A 89 -12.69 12.97 -20.36
C ARG A 89 -11.63 12.49 -21.34
N ILE A 90 -11.96 12.56 -22.63
CA ILE A 90 -11.10 12.22 -23.75
C ILE A 90 -10.97 13.47 -24.64
N GLU A 91 -9.74 13.91 -24.88
CA GLU A 91 -9.39 14.98 -25.81
C GLU A 91 -8.78 14.38 -27.08
N ASP A 92 -9.40 14.65 -28.23
CA ASP A 92 -9.01 14.13 -29.55
C ASP A 92 -8.27 15.16 -30.41
N LYS A 93 -7.88 16.31 -29.84
CA LYS A 93 -7.09 17.31 -30.56
C LYS A 93 -5.70 16.74 -30.88
N LYS A 94 -5.42 16.58 -32.19
CA LYS A 94 -4.17 16.02 -32.70
C LYS A 94 -2.92 16.65 -32.09
N GLY A 95 -2.04 15.80 -31.54
CA GLY A 95 -0.79 16.19 -30.87
C GLY A 95 -0.97 16.75 -29.44
N GLN A 96 -2.20 16.74 -28.93
CA GLN A 96 -2.60 17.18 -27.58
C GLN A 96 -3.62 16.19 -26.99
N GLU A 97 -3.59 14.93 -27.46
CA GLU A 97 -4.51 13.89 -27.02
C GLU A 97 -4.32 13.61 -25.53
N GLN A 98 -5.44 13.43 -24.82
CA GLN A 98 -5.40 13.19 -23.38
C GLN A 98 -6.63 12.40 -22.93
N ILE A 99 -6.39 11.45 -22.02
CA ILE A 99 -7.43 10.91 -21.15
C ILE A 99 -7.24 11.52 -19.77
N PHE A 100 -8.29 12.14 -19.23
CA PHE A 100 -8.33 12.67 -17.88
C PHE A 100 -9.38 11.90 -17.08
N LEU A 101 -8.96 11.32 -15.96
CA LEU A 101 -9.84 10.62 -15.04
C LEU A 101 -9.72 11.27 -13.67
N HIS A 102 -10.85 11.70 -13.14
CA HIS A 102 -10.97 12.41 -11.87
C HIS A 102 -11.95 11.70 -10.96
N ALA A 103 -11.45 11.29 -9.79
CA ALA A 103 -12.25 10.83 -8.68
C ALA A 103 -12.31 11.96 -7.63
N GLN A 104 -13.52 12.39 -7.26
CA GLN A 104 -13.70 13.48 -6.28
C GLN A 104 -13.26 13.08 -4.88
N ARG A 105 -13.26 11.77 -4.58
CA ARG A 105 -12.93 11.25 -3.26
C ARG A 105 -12.04 10.02 -3.37
N ASP A 106 -12.64 8.83 -3.47
CA ASP A 106 -11.92 7.57 -3.53
C ASP A 106 -11.93 7.04 -4.97
N TRP A 107 -10.82 6.44 -5.40
CA TRP A 107 -10.74 5.60 -6.59
C TRP A 107 -10.35 4.21 -6.12
N ASP A 108 -11.19 3.22 -6.42
CA ASP A 108 -10.88 1.81 -6.21
C ASP A 108 -10.73 1.11 -7.58
N GLU A 109 -9.61 0.43 -7.79
CA GLU A 109 -9.34 -0.38 -8.99
C GLU A 109 -9.23 -1.85 -8.55
N ASN A 110 -10.09 -2.72 -9.07
CA ASN A 110 -10.05 -4.16 -8.78
C ASN A 110 -9.88 -4.96 -10.08
N ILE A 111 -8.77 -5.68 -10.21
CA ILE A 111 -8.41 -6.48 -11.38
C ILE A 111 -8.31 -7.95 -10.95
N GLU A 112 -9.24 -8.78 -11.40
CA GLU A 112 -9.33 -10.21 -11.03
C GLU A 112 -8.28 -11.10 -11.70
N HIS A 113 -7.56 -10.58 -12.69
CA HIS A 113 -6.55 -11.34 -13.44
C HIS A 113 -5.31 -10.48 -13.70
N ASP A 114 -5.08 -10.01 -14.93
CA ASP A 114 -3.85 -9.29 -15.28
C ASP A 114 -4.08 -7.78 -15.41
N GLN A 115 -3.24 -6.98 -14.75
CA GLN A 115 -3.04 -5.56 -15.09
C GLN A 115 -1.75 -5.41 -15.89
N LYS A 116 -1.83 -4.78 -17.07
CA LYS A 116 -0.67 -4.50 -17.93
C LYS A 116 -0.57 -3.00 -18.19
N ILE A 117 0.54 -2.40 -17.80
CA ILE A 117 0.78 -0.96 -17.96
C ILE A 117 2.02 -0.75 -18.83
N ARG A 118 1.87 0.01 -19.91
CA ARG A 118 2.98 0.48 -20.73
C ARG A 118 2.89 1.99 -20.88
N VAL A 119 3.91 2.69 -20.38
CA VAL A 119 4.06 4.13 -20.56
C VAL A 119 5.16 4.37 -21.59
N GLY A 120 4.83 5.08 -22.67
CA GLY A 120 5.77 5.30 -23.79
C GLY A 120 6.78 6.42 -23.57
N ASN A 121 6.63 7.18 -22.48
CA ASN A 121 7.52 8.25 -22.07
C ASN A 121 7.66 8.21 -20.53
N GLU A 122 7.15 9.22 -19.83
CA GLU A 122 7.34 9.38 -18.38
C GLU A 122 6.09 9.00 -17.57
N ARG A 123 6.32 8.46 -16.38
CA ARG A 123 5.30 8.25 -15.34
C ARG A 123 5.64 9.14 -14.14
N HIS A 124 4.66 9.88 -13.64
CA HIS A 124 4.78 10.70 -12.45
C HIS A 124 3.72 10.26 -11.43
N ASP A 125 4.17 9.88 -10.25
CA ASP A 125 3.28 9.53 -9.13
C ASP A 125 3.56 10.48 -7.96
N THR A 126 2.51 11.04 -7.38
CA THR A 126 2.60 11.86 -6.16
C THR A 126 1.55 11.39 -5.18
N VAL A 127 1.99 11.00 -3.98
CA VAL A 127 1.14 10.54 -2.88
C VAL A 127 1.42 11.44 -1.70
N GLU A 128 0.42 12.21 -1.26
CA GLU A 128 0.60 13.21 -0.18
C GLU A 128 0.73 12.59 1.22
N LYS A 129 0.31 11.33 1.36
CA LYS A 129 0.33 10.59 2.63
C LYS A 129 1.07 9.26 2.44
N ASN A 130 0.45 8.16 2.85
CA ASN A 130 1.08 6.85 2.87
C ASN A 130 0.84 6.12 1.56
N SER A 131 1.88 5.44 1.07
CA SER A 131 1.78 4.41 0.03
C SER A 131 2.05 3.05 0.67
N TYR A 132 1.20 2.07 0.37
CA TYR A 132 1.34 0.69 0.84
C TYR A 132 1.38 -0.23 -0.37
N THR A 133 2.29 -1.21 -0.37
CA THR A 133 2.40 -2.18 -1.46
C THR A 133 2.74 -3.54 -0.87
N GLU A 134 1.98 -4.56 -1.25
CA GLU A 134 2.20 -5.94 -0.86
C GLU A 134 2.23 -6.81 -2.10
N PHE A 135 3.36 -7.48 -2.33
CA PHE A 135 3.50 -8.50 -3.34
C PHE A 135 3.52 -9.87 -2.64
N LYS A 136 2.53 -10.71 -2.92
CA LYS A 136 2.39 -12.02 -2.27
C LYS A 136 3.34 -13.08 -2.82
N ALA A 137 4.04 -12.77 -3.90
CA ALA A 137 5.00 -13.63 -4.56
C ALA A 137 6.25 -12.80 -4.90
N GLU A 138 6.75 -12.89 -6.13
CA GLU A 138 8.00 -12.27 -6.53
C GLU A 138 7.80 -10.84 -7.05
N GLU A 139 8.76 -9.97 -6.72
CA GLU A 139 8.96 -8.69 -7.38
C GLU A 139 10.26 -8.74 -8.17
N HIS A 140 10.20 -8.40 -9.46
CA HIS A 140 11.36 -8.25 -10.32
C HIS A 140 11.50 -6.76 -10.68
N HIS A 141 12.61 -6.14 -10.29
CA HIS A 141 12.85 -4.72 -10.50
C HIS A 141 14.17 -4.50 -11.21
N THR A 142 14.12 -3.93 -12.42
CA THR A 142 15.31 -3.60 -13.22
C THR A 142 15.31 -2.12 -13.53
N VAL A 143 16.42 -1.45 -13.22
CA VAL A 143 16.69 -0.05 -13.56
C VAL A 143 17.98 -0.02 -14.35
N PHE A 144 17.95 0.58 -15.55
CA PHE A 144 19.10 0.60 -16.46
C PHE A 144 20.11 1.70 -16.13
N GLU A 145 19.61 2.85 -15.69
CA GLU A 145 20.43 3.98 -15.26
C GLU A 145 20.39 4.12 -13.73
N ASP A 146 20.52 5.34 -13.23
CA ASP A 146 20.57 5.61 -11.81
C ASP A 146 19.23 5.33 -11.12
N ARG A 147 19.29 4.64 -9.97
CA ARG A 147 18.24 4.65 -8.96
C ARG A 147 18.65 5.61 -7.84
N LYS A 148 17.93 6.72 -7.70
CA LYS A 148 18.14 7.72 -6.63
C LYS A 148 17.06 7.57 -5.57
N VAL A 149 17.46 7.45 -4.31
CA VAL A 149 16.56 7.29 -3.16
C VAL A 149 17.01 8.24 -2.05
N GLU A 150 16.10 9.05 -1.54
CA GLU A 150 16.30 9.89 -0.36
C GLU A 150 15.23 9.55 0.67
N ALA A 151 15.66 9.08 1.84
CA ALA A 151 14.81 8.91 3.01
C ALA A 151 15.19 9.98 4.04
N GLN A 152 14.28 10.90 4.33
CA GLN A 152 14.53 12.00 5.27
C GLN A 152 14.43 11.58 6.74
N ALA A 153 13.73 10.47 7.01
CA ALA A 153 13.60 9.87 8.32
C ALA A 153 14.41 8.56 8.38
N ASN A 154 13.86 7.51 8.98
CA ASN A 154 14.53 6.21 9.09
C ASN A 154 14.26 5.34 7.85
N ASP A 155 15.29 4.62 7.41
CA ASP A 155 15.16 3.51 6.45
C ASP A 155 15.32 2.19 7.21
N HIS A 156 14.39 1.26 6.99
CA HIS A 156 14.35 -0.04 7.67
C HIS A 156 14.33 -1.16 6.63
N LEU A 157 15.29 -2.08 6.72
CA LEU A 157 15.37 -3.27 5.87
C LEU A 157 15.43 -4.53 6.73
N THR A 158 14.46 -5.41 6.54
CA THR A 158 14.49 -6.77 7.11
C THR A 158 14.54 -7.78 5.98
N VAL A 159 15.57 -8.62 5.96
CA VAL A 159 15.71 -9.71 4.99
C VAL A 159 15.67 -11.04 5.73
N GLY A 160 14.68 -11.88 5.42
CA GLY A 160 14.42 -13.11 6.17
C GLY A 160 15.42 -14.25 5.94
N VAL A 161 16.14 -14.24 4.81
CA VAL A 161 17.09 -15.30 4.45
C VAL A 161 18.44 -14.73 4.03
N ASN A 162 18.57 -14.23 2.80
CA ASN A 162 19.85 -13.77 2.26
C ASN A 162 19.72 -12.40 1.59
N GLN A 163 20.67 -11.51 1.85
CA GLN A 163 20.89 -10.30 1.06
C GLN A 163 22.16 -10.47 0.24
N HIS A 164 22.04 -10.39 -1.09
CA HIS A 164 23.19 -10.38 -1.99
C HIS A 164 23.39 -8.98 -2.55
N ILE A 165 24.60 -8.44 -2.39
CA ILE A 165 24.99 -7.13 -2.90
C ILE A 165 26.24 -7.33 -3.77
N LYS A 166 26.15 -6.97 -5.05
CA LYS A 166 27.29 -6.93 -5.97
C LYS A 166 27.41 -5.52 -6.54
N ILE A 167 28.57 -4.92 -6.35
CA ILE A 167 28.84 -3.55 -6.75
C ILE A 167 30.04 -3.56 -7.70
N GLY A 168 29.93 -2.84 -8.83
CA GLY A 168 30.97 -2.85 -9.87
C GLY A 168 32.22 -2.02 -9.54
N THR A 169 32.05 -0.90 -8.84
CA THR A 169 33.14 0.08 -8.64
C THR A 169 33.45 0.33 -7.17
N GLY A 170 32.47 0.73 -6.35
CA GLY A 170 32.73 1.04 -4.95
C GLY A 170 31.45 1.19 -4.12
N GLN A 171 31.53 0.76 -2.86
CA GLN A 171 30.52 0.98 -1.84
C GLN A 171 31.03 2.06 -0.89
N PHE A 172 30.24 3.11 -0.69
CA PHE A 172 30.57 4.23 0.20
C PHE A 172 29.52 4.30 1.29
N ILE A 173 29.95 4.32 2.54
CA ILE A 173 29.08 4.41 3.72
C ILE A 173 29.63 5.53 4.60
N ASP A 174 28.82 6.54 4.82
CA ASP A 174 29.09 7.63 5.76
C ASP A 174 27.96 7.65 6.81
N ALA A 175 28.34 7.67 8.08
CA ALA A 175 27.41 7.62 9.20
C ALA A 175 27.86 8.60 10.28
N GLY A 176 26.94 9.44 10.75
CA GLY A 176 27.26 10.50 11.70
C GLY A 176 27.61 10.03 13.12
N GLN A 177 27.20 8.82 13.50
CA GLN A 177 27.43 8.29 14.85
C GLN A 177 28.09 6.91 14.85
N GLU A 178 27.52 5.95 14.14
CA GLU A 178 27.94 4.54 14.25
C GLU A 178 27.71 3.77 12.95
N ILE A 179 28.65 2.89 12.62
CA ILE A 179 28.47 1.74 11.74
C ILE A 179 28.75 0.49 12.58
N HIS A 180 27.73 -0.34 12.82
CA HIS A 180 27.87 -1.58 13.60
C HIS A 180 27.62 -2.80 12.72
N LEU A 181 28.64 -3.65 12.57
CA LEU A 181 28.57 -4.90 11.83
C LEU A 181 28.62 -6.07 12.82
N ASP A 182 27.45 -6.58 13.19
CA ASP A 182 27.32 -7.71 14.11
C ASP A 182 26.97 -9.00 13.35
N SER A 183 27.63 -10.11 13.72
CA SER A 183 27.39 -11.44 13.15
C SER A 183 27.58 -12.49 14.23
N GLY A 184 26.57 -13.33 14.43
CA GLY A 184 26.58 -14.36 15.47
C GLY A 184 27.64 -15.45 15.29
N ILE A 185 28.24 -15.59 14.11
CA ILE A 185 29.24 -16.64 13.84
C ILE A 185 30.50 -16.07 13.20
N LYS A 186 30.38 -15.31 12.09
CA LYS A 186 31.54 -14.94 11.28
C LYS A 186 31.34 -13.60 10.56
N VAL A 187 32.38 -12.77 10.61
CA VAL A 187 32.61 -11.67 9.67
C VAL A 187 33.91 -11.95 8.93
N VAL A 188 33.90 -11.83 7.60
CA VAL A 188 35.10 -11.94 6.76
C VAL A 188 35.21 -10.67 5.93
N LEU A 189 36.36 -10.00 6.01
CA LEU A 189 36.71 -8.85 5.19
C LEU A 189 37.92 -9.24 4.34
N GLU A 190 37.72 -9.34 3.04
CA GLU A 190 38.75 -9.68 2.07
C GLU A 190 38.99 -8.48 1.15
N ALA A 191 40.26 -8.13 0.97
CA ALA A 191 40.67 -7.10 0.03
C ALA A 191 41.81 -7.65 -0.83
N GLY A 192 41.80 -7.32 -2.13
CA GLY A 192 42.79 -7.84 -3.08
C GLY A 192 44.17 -7.18 -2.92
N ALA A 193 44.20 -5.85 -2.85
CA ALA A 193 45.46 -5.10 -2.79
C ALA A 193 45.79 -4.57 -1.39
N GLU A 194 44.79 -4.03 -0.69
CA GLU A 194 44.99 -3.39 0.62
C GLU A 194 43.70 -3.43 1.45
N LEU A 195 43.82 -3.76 2.73
CA LEU A 195 42.81 -3.52 3.75
C LEU A 195 43.39 -2.58 4.82
N THR A 196 42.71 -1.48 5.08
CA THR A 196 43.16 -0.44 6.01
C THR A 196 42.08 -0.09 7.02
N LEU A 197 42.46 -0.02 8.30
CA LEU A 197 41.62 0.40 9.43
C LEU A 197 42.30 1.60 10.10
N ILE A 198 41.61 2.73 10.25
CA ILE A 198 42.17 3.96 10.80
C ILE A 198 41.25 4.50 11.91
N GLY A 199 41.83 4.98 13.00
CA GLY A 199 41.07 5.63 14.08
C GLY A 199 41.98 6.24 15.15
N GLY A 200 41.60 7.41 15.69
CA GLY A 200 42.31 8.04 16.80
C GLY A 200 43.81 8.30 16.55
N GLY A 201 44.19 8.58 15.30
CA GLY A 201 45.60 8.75 14.91
C GLY A 201 46.40 7.45 14.79
N SER A 202 45.78 6.29 14.94
CA SER A 202 46.38 4.96 14.76
C SER A 202 45.84 4.29 13.49
N PHE A 203 46.58 3.32 12.97
CA PHE A 203 46.10 2.49 11.86
C PHE A 203 46.63 1.06 11.89
N ILE A 204 45.87 0.18 11.21
CA ILE A 204 46.27 -1.17 10.81
C ILE A 204 46.15 -1.22 9.30
N LYS A 205 47.18 -1.71 8.62
CA LYS A 205 47.20 -1.89 7.18
C LYS A 205 47.68 -3.28 6.82
N ILE A 206 46.97 -3.93 5.92
CA ILE A 206 47.29 -5.25 5.37
C ILE A 206 47.45 -5.08 3.87
N ASP A 207 48.65 -5.32 3.35
CA ASP A 207 48.97 -5.25 1.93
C ASP A 207 49.99 -6.33 1.55
N ALA A 208 50.56 -6.27 0.34
CA ALA A 208 51.55 -7.23 -0.13
C ALA A 208 52.86 -7.25 0.68
N ALA A 209 53.17 -6.21 1.46
CA ALA A 209 54.35 -6.16 2.33
C ALA A 209 54.10 -6.81 3.70
N GLY A 210 52.85 -7.13 4.03
CA GLY A 210 52.43 -7.79 5.27
C GLY A 210 51.46 -6.96 6.09
N VAL A 211 51.51 -7.12 7.42
CA VAL A 211 50.67 -6.39 8.37
C VAL A 211 51.49 -5.28 9.03
N THR A 212 51.08 -4.02 8.82
CA THR A 212 51.67 -2.84 9.46
C THR A 212 50.72 -2.29 10.51
N MET A 213 51.22 -2.03 11.72
CA MET A 213 50.47 -1.40 12.82
C MET A 213 51.24 -0.18 13.30
N SER A 214 50.57 0.96 13.46
CA SER A 214 51.19 2.21 13.92
C SER A 214 50.25 3.01 14.82
N GLY A 215 50.78 3.54 15.91
CA GLY A 215 50.08 4.39 16.87
C GLY A 215 50.96 4.71 18.08
N PRO A 216 50.55 5.63 18.98
CA PRO A 216 51.34 6.00 20.16
C PRO A 216 51.65 4.82 21.10
N VAL A 217 50.69 3.89 21.25
CA VAL A 217 50.82 2.66 22.05
C VAL A 217 50.11 1.53 21.30
N ILE A 218 50.78 0.37 21.17
CA ILE A 218 50.21 -0.86 20.63
C ILE A 218 50.24 -1.91 21.73
N ASN A 219 49.09 -2.19 22.34
CA ASN A 219 48.95 -3.20 23.38
C ASN A 219 48.70 -4.59 22.75
N ILE A 220 49.55 -5.56 23.07
CA ILE A 220 49.40 -6.96 22.64
C ILE A 220 49.35 -7.81 23.90
N ASN A 221 48.25 -8.55 24.09
CA ASN A 221 48.00 -9.39 25.27
C ASN A 221 48.08 -8.64 26.63
N SER A 222 47.74 -7.35 26.66
CA SER A 222 47.93 -6.49 27.85
C SER A 222 46.66 -6.27 28.70
N GLY A 223 45.58 -7.04 28.47
CA GLY A 223 44.27 -6.85 29.12
C GLY A 223 43.40 -5.74 28.46
N GLY A 224 42.10 -5.68 28.81
CA GLY A 224 41.15 -4.68 28.29
C GLY A 224 39.74 -5.26 28.02
N SER A 225 38.81 -4.41 27.56
CA SER A 225 37.48 -4.80 27.07
C SER A 225 37.21 -4.22 25.67
N PRO A 226 36.50 -4.93 24.77
CA PRO A 226 36.12 -4.37 23.48
C PRO A 226 35.10 -3.23 23.63
N GLY A 227 34.94 -2.43 22.57
CA GLY A 227 33.79 -1.54 22.45
C GLY A 227 32.49 -2.32 22.27
N SER A 228 31.35 -1.65 22.52
CA SER A 228 30.01 -2.19 22.29
C SER A 228 29.30 -1.37 21.22
N GLY A 229 28.62 -2.01 20.27
CA GLY A 229 27.77 -1.32 19.31
C GLY A 229 26.28 -1.46 19.57
N THR A 230 25.48 -0.59 18.96
CA THR A 230 24.01 -0.62 19.09
C THR A 230 23.42 -1.78 18.29
N GLY A 231 22.53 -2.58 18.89
CA GLY A 231 21.87 -3.70 18.20
C GLY A 231 20.93 -3.26 17.07
N ALA A 232 20.77 -4.10 16.04
CA ALA A 232 19.84 -3.83 14.94
C ALA A 232 18.37 -3.83 15.44
N ALA A 233 17.61 -2.82 15.03
CA ALA A 233 16.22 -2.61 15.45
C ALA A 233 15.31 -2.18 14.27
N ALA A 234 15.31 -2.97 13.19
CA ALA A 234 14.45 -2.70 12.03
C ALA A 234 12.95 -2.87 12.37
N VAL A 235 12.11 -2.00 11.81
CA VAL A 235 10.64 -2.07 11.94
C VAL A 235 10.04 -2.73 10.69
N LEU A 236 9.01 -3.55 10.87
CA LEU A 236 8.30 -4.21 9.77
C LEU A 236 7.28 -3.29 9.09
N PRO A 237 7.04 -3.45 7.77
CA PRO A 237 5.99 -2.72 7.06
C PRO A 237 4.58 -3.14 7.52
N VAL A 238 3.61 -2.26 7.31
CA VAL A 238 2.18 -2.52 7.58
C VAL A 238 1.49 -2.94 6.28
N PRO A 239 0.65 -3.99 6.27
CA PRO A 239 -0.02 -4.45 5.05
C PRO A 239 -1.08 -3.44 4.55
N PRO A 240 -1.31 -3.36 3.23
CA PRO A 240 -2.38 -2.56 2.65
C PRO A 240 -3.77 -3.10 3.03
N LYS A 241 -4.80 -2.26 2.92
CA LYS A 241 -6.21 -2.66 3.08
C LYS A 241 -6.80 -3.06 1.72
N PRO A 242 -7.82 -3.94 1.68
CA PRO A 242 -8.51 -4.26 0.42
C PRO A 242 -9.25 -3.04 -0.14
N ALA A 243 -9.34 -2.96 -1.47
CA ALA A 243 -9.99 -1.86 -2.19
C ALA A 243 -11.51 -1.78 -1.95
N ASP A 244 -12.17 -2.86 -1.52
CA ASP A 244 -13.63 -2.98 -1.43
C ASP A 244 -14.22 -2.99 0.00
N THR A 245 -13.36 -3.01 1.03
CA THR A 245 -13.79 -3.12 2.45
C THR A 245 -13.39 -1.92 3.31
N ALA A 246 -12.74 -0.90 2.74
CA ALA A 246 -12.46 0.33 3.45
C ALA A 246 -13.77 1.13 3.65
N PRO A 247 -14.11 1.58 4.88
CA PRO A 247 -15.29 2.41 5.09
C PRO A 247 -15.13 3.73 4.33
N VAL A 248 -15.99 3.90 3.32
CA VAL A 248 -16.28 5.15 2.61
C VAL A 248 -16.32 6.32 3.60
N GLY A 249 -15.35 7.23 3.51
CA GLY A 249 -15.36 8.51 4.23
C GLY A 249 -14.61 8.60 5.57
N GLN A 250 -13.74 7.65 5.92
CA GLN A 250 -12.79 7.84 7.03
C GLN A 250 -11.37 8.10 6.51
N THR A 251 -10.73 9.15 7.01
CA THR A 251 -9.29 9.34 6.84
C THR A 251 -8.58 8.11 7.44
N LEU A 252 -7.71 7.46 6.66
CA LEU A 252 -6.81 6.45 7.19
C LEU A 252 -6.07 7.07 8.38
N GLY A 253 -6.43 6.63 9.60
CA GLY A 253 -5.80 7.08 10.83
C GLY A 253 -4.30 6.84 10.76
N ASN A 254 -3.54 7.71 11.45
CA ASN A 254 -2.11 7.56 11.59
C ASN A 254 -1.75 6.11 11.92
N ALA A 255 -0.70 5.60 11.27
CA ALA A 255 -0.17 4.28 11.56
C ALA A 255 -0.04 4.09 13.08
N PRO A 256 -0.49 2.96 13.64
CA PRO A 256 -0.27 2.70 15.05
C PRO A 256 1.24 2.73 15.29
N VAL A 257 1.67 3.53 16.26
CA VAL A 257 2.98 3.38 16.87
C VAL A 257 3.03 1.94 17.36
N ASN A 258 3.95 1.14 16.81
CA ASN A 258 4.24 -0.19 17.31
C ASN A 258 4.79 -0.04 18.73
N THR A 259 3.91 0.03 19.73
CA THR A 259 4.27 -0.41 21.07
C THR A 259 4.42 -1.91 20.96
N ALA A 260 5.64 -2.39 21.24
CA ALA A 260 5.95 -3.81 21.29
C ALA A 260 4.83 -4.52 22.04
N ALA A 261 4.16 -5.48 21.35
CA ALA A 261 3.16 -6.30 21.99
C ALA A 261 3.78 -6.91 23.26
N PRO A 262 3.14 -6.81 24.43
CA PRO A 262 3.65 -7.49 25.61
C PRO A 262 3.76 -8.97 25.27
N ARG A 263 4.96 -9.51 25.49
CA ARG A 263 5.28 -10.92 25.34
C ARG A 263 4.16 -11.71 26.00
N LYS A 264 3.34 -12.44 25.21
CA LYS A 264 2.37 -13.39 25.75
C LYS A 264 3.16 -14.37 26.60
N THR A 265 3.15 -14.19 27.92
CA THR A 265 3.47 -15.25 28.86
C THR A 265 2.52 -16.39 28.53
N SER A 266 3.08 -17.53 28.16
CA SER A 266 2.36 -18.76 27.90
C SER A 266 1.32 -19.00 29.01
N GLU A 267 0.04 -18.95 28.67
CA GLU A 267 -0.99 -19.56 29.52
C GLU A 267 -0.63 -21.04 29.66
N LYS A 268 -0.26 -21.45 30.87
CA LYS A 268 -0.14 -22.87 31.22
C LYS A 268 -1.49 -23.52 30.90
N GLY A 269 -1.49 -24.44 29.94
CA GLY A 269 -2.63 -25.30 29.66
C GLY A 269 -3.06 -26.02 30.93
N LYS A 270 -4.37 -26.23 31.10
CA LYS A 270 -4.95 -26.96 32.23
C LYS A 270 -4.29 -28.34 32.33
N GLU A 271 -3.47 -28.53 33.37
CA GLU A 271 -2.92 -29.84 33.73
C GLU A 271 -4.08 -30.74 34.17
N ALA A 272 -4.43 -31.71 33.33
CA ALA A 272 -5.43 -32.72 33.67
C ALA A 272 -4.75 -33.78 34.56
N LEU A 273 -5.14 -33.82 35.83
CA LEU A 273 -4.72 -34.86 36.78
C LEU A 273 -5.53 -36.13 36.50
N ILE A 274 -4.92 -37.15 35.90
CA ILE A 274 -5.53 -38.48 35.79
C ILE A 274 -5.21 -39.22 37.07
N VAL A 275 -6.23 -39.52 37.87
CA VAL A 275 -6.12 -40.33 39.09
C VAL A 275 -6.76 -41.68 38.80
N ASP A 276 -5.97 -42.74 38.75
CA ASP A 276 -6.47 -44.11 38.69
C ASP A 276 -6.62 -44.63 40.13
N VAL A 277 -7.83 -45.07 40.49
CA VAL A 277 -8.14 -45.56 41.84
C VAL A 277 -8.39 -47.05 41.75
N TRP A 278 -7.35 -47.84 42.04
CA TRP A 278 -7.51 -49.27 42.30
C TRP A 278 -7.27 -49.52 43.79
N GLY A 279 -8.26 -50.09 44.46
CA GLY A 279 -8.18 -50.47 45.86
C GLY A 279 -8.83 -51.82 46.09
N ASP A 280 -8.02 -52.77 46.56
CA ASP A 280 -8.48 -53.94 47.31
C ASP A 280 -8.99 -53.44 48.69
N PRO A 281 -10.23 -53.76 49.13
CA PRO A 281 -10.83 -53.20 50.34
C PRO A 281 -10.06 -53.44 51.65
N ASP A 282 -9.10 -54.37 51.68
CA ASP A 282 -8.43 -54.78 52.92
C ASP A 282 -7.06 -54.10 53.16
N LEU A 283 -6.56 -53.28 52.23
CA LEU A 283 -5.28 -52.57 52.35
C LEU A 283 -5.46 -51.10 51.98
N GLY A 284 -5.57 -50.23 52.99
CA GLY A 284 -5.91 -48.81 52.87
C GLY A 284 -5.23 -48.04 51.73
N SER A 285 -5.97 -47.09 51.15
CA SER A 285 -5.64 -46.33 49.94
C SER A 285 -4.24 -45.69 50.00
N GLN A 286 -3.36 -46.03 49.04
CA GLN A 286 -2.11 -45.31 48.82
C GLN A 286 -2.21 -44.46 47.55
N LEU A 287 -1.85 -43.17 47.68
CA LEU A 287 -1.77 -42.20 46.59
C LEU A 287 -0.30 -42.08 46.13
N GLN A 288 -0.03 -42.31 44.85
CA GLN A 288 1.27 -42.02 44.24
C GLN A 288 1.09 -41.06 43.05
N LEU A 289 1.79 -39.92 43.09
CA LEU A 289 1.83 -38.94 41.99
C LEU A 289 2.96 -39.35 41.02
N LEU A 290 2.63 -39.53 39.74
CA LEU A 290 3.63 -39.75 38.68
C LEU A 290 3.93 -38.42 38.00
N GLY A 291 5.21 -38.03 37.99
CA GLY A 291 5.70 -36.90 37.19
C GLY A 291 5.84 -37.27 35.71
N PRO A 292 5.74 -36.31 34.78
CA PRO A 292 5.99 -36.58 33.36
C PRO A 292 7.49 -36.72 33.11
N GLU A 293 7.99 -37.95 33.07
CA GLU A 293 9.38 -38.27 32.71
C GLU A 293 9.59 -38.28 31.19
N ASP A 294 10.65 -37.59 30.77
CA ASP A 294 11.71 -38.01 29.86
C ASP A 294 11.40 -39.12 28.85
N LYS A 295 11.36 -38.73 27.57
CA LYS A 295 11.63 -39.63 26.45
C LYS A 295 13.06 -39.41 25.97
N ALA A 296 13.91 -40.38 26.29
CA ALA A 296 15.18 -40.77 25.65
C ALA A 296 16.29 -39.72 25.47
#